data_AF-A0A9P0AK64-F1
#
_entry.id   AF-A0A9P0AK64-F1
#
_cell.length_a   1.000
_cell.length_b   1.000
_cell.length_c   1.000
_cell.angle_alpha   90.00
_cell.angle_beta   90.00
_cell.angle_gamma   90.00
#
_symmetry.space_group_name_H-M   'P 1'
#
loop_
_entity.id
_entity.type
_entity.pdbx_description
1 polymer ?
#
loop_
_entity_poly.entity_id
_entity_poly.type
_entity_poly.pdbx_seq_one_letter_code
_entity_poly.pdbx_strand_id
1 'polypeptide(L)'
;MGSTVSSVMNSSSSTEIMDPNIDENNGLILNNIFFPEEMLIQILFYVDHDTLVYKGRLVCKVWKRLIESSVLKSKVDEGRYRSLSNLSSETKHRLHLHWSIYYLICKFDLFGKNLIRNPSGKEKLKHWKITQNNGDKWAVESQPHGANPIPGENRDLPCFVTSYHECLKEQLIKLADYGFTSSIMDEIQPIIRIQELYSSRFDCGAMYHIHVLLLDEKKEKVIAKFDKDDVEYDRMEWHQVSHEFKNYGPGVRYVKYCHGGRDTQFWAGHYGAKITGSSVTLLYPPPEESPEEEDEIDDSALET
;
A
#
# COMPACT_ATOMS: atom_id res chain seq x y z
N MET A 1 -41.17 -64.69 13.96
CA MET A 1 -39.70 -64.62 14.08
C MET A 1 -39.28 -63.22 13.71
N GLY A 2 -39.14 -62.35 14.69
CA GLY A 2 -38.61 -61.00 14.53
C GLY A 2 -37.50 -60.82 15.55
N SER A 3 -36.38 -60.24 15.12
CA SER A 3 -35.41 -59.65 16.01
C SER A 3 -34.74 -58.48 15.31
N THR A 4 -35.03 -57.31 15.87
CA THR A 4 -34.49 -55.98 15.60
C THR A 4 -32.98 -55.96 15.87
N VAL A 5 -32.18 -55.33 15.01
CA VAL A 5 -30.80 -54.94 15.34
C VAL A 5 -30.73 -53.41 15.34
N SER A 6 -30.63 -52.87 16.55
CA SER A 6 -30.33 -51.48 16.84
C SER A 6 -28.82 -51.26 16.68
N SER A 7 -28.45 -50.28 15.86
CA SER A 7 -27.08 -49.78 15.69
C SER A 7 -26.94 -48.52 16.53
N VAL A 8 -26.23 -48.61 17.66
CA VAL A 8 -25.80 -47.44 18.45
C VAL A 8 -24.34 -47.16 18.15
N MET A 9 -24.10 -45.95 17.65
CA MET A 9 -22.80 -45.34 17.39
C MET A 9 -22.03 -45.14 18.70
N ASN A 10 -20.78 -45.59 18.75
CA ASN A 10 -19.83 -45.17 19.79
C ASN A 10 -18.95 -44.04 19.23
N SER A 11 -19.17 -42.85 19.77
CA SER A 11 -18.36 -41.64 19.59
C SER A 11 -16.98 -41.84 20.21
N SER A 12 -15.94 -41.87 19.38
CA SER A 12 -14.56 -41.82 19.84
C SER A 12 -14.13 -40.36 19.98
N SER A 13 -14.47 -39.76 21.12
CA SER A 13 -13.87 -38.50 21.58
C SER A 13 -12.39 -38.75 21.80
N SER A 14 -11.57 -38.28 20.86
CA SER A 14 -10.11 -38.25 21.03
C SER A 14 -9.80 -37.11 22.00
N THR A 15 -9.78 -37.46 23.29
CA THR A 15 -9.27 -36.59 24.34
C THR A 15 -7.76 -36.51 24.11
N GLU A 16 -7.29 -35.40 23.54
CA GLU A 16 -5.86 -35.06 23.58
C GLU A 16 -5.46 -34.99 25.06
N ILE A 17 -4.66 -35.96 25.49
CA ILE A 17 -4.07 -35.98 26.81
C ILE A 17 -3.08 -34.81 26.85
N MET A 18 -3.47 -33.72 27.52
CA MET A 18 -2.57 -32.62 27.84
C MET A 18 -1.41 -33.15 28.68
N ASP A 19 -0.18 -32.84 28.26
CA ASP A 19 1.04 -33.15 28.99
C ASP A 19 1.01 -32.46 30.38
N PRO A 20 1.03 -33.20 31.50
CA PRO A 20 0.93 -32.65 32.85
C PRO A 20 2.13 -31.79 33.29
N ASN A 21 3.15 -31.61 32.42
CA ASN A 21 4.31 -30.74 32.67
C ASN A 21 4.25 -29.37 31.98
N ILE A 22 3.14 -29.00 31.34
CA ILE A 22 2.98 -27.64 30.81
C ILE A 22 2.54 -26.73 31.95
N ASP A 23 3.48 -26.01 32.55
CA ASP A 23 3.16 -24.87 33.41
C ASP A 23 2.46 -23.80 32.57
N GLU A 24 1.14 -23.70 32.69
CA GLU A 24 0.32 -22.70 32.02
C GLU A 24 0.74 -21.26 32.35
N ASN A 25 1.41 -21.06 33.49
CA ASN A 25 1.91 -19.76 33.93
C ASN A 25 3.35 -19.48 33.45
N ASN A 26 3.98 -20.40 32.73
CA ASN A 26 5.35 -20.21 32.23
C ASN A 26 5.42 -19.02 31.26
N GLY A 27 6.07 -17.95 31.69
CA GLY A 27 6.17 -16.67 30.99
C GLY A 27 5.35 -15.53 31.59
N LEU A 28 4.42 -15.82 32.51
CA LEU A 28 3.71 -14.80 33.30
C LEU A 28 4.46 -14.44 34.59
N ILE A 29 5.41 -15.28 35.02
CA ILE A 29 6.22 -15.04 36.21
C ILE A 29 7.57 -14.43 35.83
N LEU A 30 7.83 -13.20 36.25
CA LEU A 30 9.11 -12.51 36.07
C LEU A 30 9.69 -12.18 37.45
N ASN A 31 10.91 -12.64 37.73
CA ASN A 31 11.57 -12.46 39.04
C ASN A 31 10.69 -12.90 40.23
N ASN A 32 10.05 -14.07 40.11
CA ASN A 32 9.10 -14.63 41.10
C ASN A 32 7.84 -13.77 41.36
N ILE A 33 7.52 -12.83 40.47
CA ILE A 33 6.30 -12.02 40.51
C ILE A 33 5.40 -12.44 39.35
N PHE A 34 4.16 -12.79 39.64
CA PHE A 34 3.14 -13.07 38.64
C PHE A 34 2.61 -11.77 38.02
N PHE A 35 2.58 -11.71 36.69
CA PHE A 35 2.00 -10.64 35.90
C PHE A 35 0.81 -11.17 35.10
N PRO A 36 -0.39 -10.58 35.25
CA PRO A 36 -1.49 -10.81 34.32
C PRO A 36 -1.09 -10.51 32.88
N GLU A 37 -1.74 -11.15 31.91
CA GLU A 37 -1.43 -10.99 30.48
C GLU A 37 -1.49 -9.52 30.04
N GLU A 38 -2.44 -8.74 30.56
CA GLU A 38 -2.61 -7.33 30.24
C GLU A 38 -1.38 -6.52 30.67
N MET A 39 -0.84 -6.80 31.85
CA MET A 39 0.37 -6.14 32.34
C MET A 39 1.59 -6.56 31.53
N LEU A 40 1.68 -7.84 31.15
CA LEU A 40 2.78 -8.33 30.34
C LEU A 40 2.74 -7.74 28.91
N ILE A 41 1.55 -7.59 28.31
CA ILE A 41 1.36 -6.89 27.03
C ILE A 41 1.87 -5.46 27.14
N GLN A 42 1.52 -4.74 28.21
CA GLN A 42 1.99 -3.37 28.44
C GLN A 42 3.52 -3.30 28.62
N ILE A 43 4.13 -4.26 29.31
CA ILE A 43 5.59 -4.33 29.43
C ILE A 43 6.23 -4.57 28.05
N LEU A 44 5.76 -5.57 27.31
CA LEU A 44 6.26 -5.93 25.99
C LEU A 44 6.02 -4.82 24.96
N PHE A 45 4.97 -4.02 25.13
CA PHE A 45 4.66 -2.88 24.28
C PHE A 45 5.81 -1.85 24.25
N TYR A 46 6.66 -1.75 25.27
CA TYR A 46 7.79 -0.82 25.24
C TYR A 46 9.06 -1.41 24.61
N VAL A 47 9.08 -2.70 24.28
CA VAL A 47 10.18 -3.36 23.59
C VAL A 47 10.12 -3.03 22.09
N ASP A 48 11.27 -2.89 21.44
CA ASP A 48 11.33 -2.64 19.99
C ASP A 48 10.83 -3.86 19.19
N HIS A 49 10.28 -3.59 17.99
CA HIS A 49 9.59 -4.61 17.19
C HIS A 49 10.53 -5.73 16.70
N ASP A 50 11.81 -5.45 16.45
CA ASP A 50 12.78 -6.46 16.05
C ASP A 50 13.10 -7.39 17.24
N THR A 51 13.35 -6.84 18.43
CA THR A 51 13.56 -7.63 19.65
C THR A 51 12.33 -8.48 19.99
N LEU A 52 11.11 -7.93 19.89
CA LEU A 52 9.89 -8.70 20.12
C LEU A 52 9.80 -9.92 19.19
N VAL A 53 9.99 -9.70 17.88
CA VAL A 53 9.79 -10.76 16.88
C VAL A 53 10.92 -11.79 16.90
N TYR A 54 12.18 -11.36 17.03
CA TYR A 54 13.33 -12.27 16.92
C TYR A 54 13.78 -12.88 18.24
N LYS A 55 13.51 -12.23 19.37
CA LYS A 55 13.92 -12.71 20.71
C LYS A 55 12.72 -12.99 21.60
N GLY A 56 11.77 -12.07 21.69
CA GLY A 56 10.60 -12.20 22.56
C GLY A 56 9.76 -13.44 22.26
N ARG A 57 9.53 -13.75 20.98
CA ARG A 57 8.81 -14.97 20.54
C ARG A 57 9.53 -16.28 20.87
N LEU A 58 10.83 -16.25 21.20
CA LEU A 58 11.62 -17.43 21.56
C LEU A 58 11.69 -17.67 23.07
N VAL A 59 11.17 -16.76 23.90
CA VAL A 59 11.21 -16.88 25.37
C VAL A 59 10.33 -18.04 25.84
N CYS A 60 9.04 -18.00 25.49
CA CYS A 60 8.10 -19.09 25.78
C CYS A 60 6.85 -19.01 24.88
N LYS A 61 5.98 -20.02 24.97
CA LYS A 61 4.72 -20.08 24.19
C LYS A 61 3.77 -18.92 24.52
N VAL A 62 3.69 -18.50 25.79
CA VAL A 62 2.84 -17.38 26.24
C VAL A 62 3.29 -16.08 25.60
N TRP A 63 4.59 -15.76 25.67
CA TRP A 63 5.15 -14.55 25.05
C TRP A 63 4.94 -14.54 23.55
N LYS A 64 5.20 -15.67 22.88
CA LYS A 64 4.95 -15.79 21.44
C LYS A 64 3.49 -15.47 21.10
N ARG A 65 2.53 -16.09 21.81
CA ARG A 65 1.10 -15.85 21.60
C ARG A 65 0.76 -14.37 21.79
N LEU A 66 1.15 -13.75 22.91
CA LEU A 66 0.84 -12.35 23.22
C LEU A 66 1.44 -11.38 22.20
N ILE A 67 2.67 -11.64 21.76
CA ILE A 67 3.34 -10.81 20.76
C ILE A 67 2.59 -10.86 19.42
N GLU A 68 2.19 -12.06 19.00
CA GLU A 68 1.51 -12.29 17.73
C GLU A 68 0.06 -11.82 17.73
N SER A 69 -0.67 -11.96 18.84
CA SER A 69 -2.10 -11.64 18.92
C SER A 69 -2.40 -10.19 19.32
N SER A 70 -1.55 -9.58 20.14
CA SER A 70 -1.91 -8.37 20.89
C SER A 70 -0.85 -7.28 20.80
N VAL A 71 0.40 -7.55 21.21
CA VAL A 71 1.43 -6.50 21.37
C VAL A 71 1.70 -5.75 20.06
N LEU A 72 1.87 -6.47 18.95
CA LEU A 72 2.14 -5.83 17.65
C LEU A 72 0.93 -5.05 17.14
N LYS A 73 -0.30 -5.54 17.35
CA LYS A 73 -1.53 -4.83 16.99
C LYS A 73 -1.65 -3.53 17.81
N SER A 74 -1.49 -3.60 19.13
CA SER A 74 -1.52 -2.42 20.01
C SER A 74 -0.48 -1.38 19.58
N LYS A 75 0.73 -1.81 19.22
CA LYS A 75 1.75 -0.90 18.69
C LYS A 75 1.31 -0.17 17.42
N VAL A 76 0.63 -0.85 16.52
CA VAL A 76 0.08 -0.23 15.29
C VAL A 76 -1.06 0.72 15.62
N ASP A 77 -1.97 0.32 16.52
CA ASP A 77 -3.15 1.10 16.89
C ASP A 77 -2.79 2.41 17.62
N GLU A 78 -1.81 2.37 18.53
CA GLU A 78 -1.32 3.54 19.27
C GLU A 78 -0.24 4.34 18.52
N GLY A 79 0.38 3.73 17.51
CA GLY A 79 1.43 4.35 16.72
C GLY A 79 0.90 5.38 15.72
N ARG A 80 1.74 6.36 15.37
CA ARG A 80 1.43 7.34 14.33
C ARG A 80 1.88 6.87 12.94
N TYR A 81 1.37 5.73 12.50
CA TYR A 81 1.64 5.17 11.17
C TYR A 81 0.71 5.74 10.11
N ARG A 82 1.20 5.93 8.88
CA ARG A 82 0.34 6.22 7.71
C ARG A 82 -0.39 4.97 7.24
N SER A 83 0.19 3.81 7.51
CA SER A 83 -0.41 2.52 7.20
C SER A 83 -1.83 2.44 7.74
N LEU A 84 -2.74 1.90 6.94
CA LEU A 84 -4.15 1.76 7.25
C LEU A 84 -4.90 3.10 7.43
N SER A 85 -4.29 4.27 7.24
CA SER A 85 -4.98 5.56 7.37
C SER A 85 -6.12 5.74 6.36
N ASN A 86 -6.11 4.95 5.28
CA ASN A 86 -7.19 4.90 4.29
C ASN A 86 -8.42 4.13 4.75
N LEU A 87 -8.37 3.46 5.90
CA LEU A 87 -9.47 2.66 6.45
C LEU A 87 -10.16 3.42 7.60
N SER A 88 -11.48 3.24 7.72
CA SER A 88 -12.25 3.78 8.84
C SER A 88 -11.83 3.13 10.17
N SER A 89 -12.06 3.81 11.29
CA SER A 89 -11.78 3.26 12.63
C SER A 89 -12.51 1.93 12.86
N GLU A 90 -13.76 1.83 12.40
CA GLU A 90 -14.57 0.60 12.40
C GLU A 90 -13.87 -0.55 11.66
N THR A 91 -13.38 -0.27 10.46
CA THR A 91 -12.70 -1.27 9.63
C THR A 91 -11.38 -1.71 10.28
N LYS A 92 -10.60 -0.77 10.81
CA LYS A 92 -9.35 -1.09 11.52
C LYS A 92 -9.58 -1.99 12.71
N HIS A 93 -10.65 -1.77 13.47
CA HIS A 93 -10.96 -2.59 14.65
C HIS A 93 -11.24 -4.04 14.26
N ARG A 94 -12.00 -4.24 13.15
CA ARG A 94 -12.37 -5.55 12.60
C ARG A 94 -11.23 -6.25 11.84
N LEU A 95 -10.14 -5.56 11.50
CA LEU A 95 -9.01 -6.17 10.81
C LEU A 95 -8.26 -7.13 11.74
N HIS A 96 -8.22 -8.40 11.33
CA HIS A 96 -7.39 -9.44 11.92
C HIS A 96 -6.25 -9.77 10.95
N LEU A 97 -5.17 -8.99 11.01
CA LEU A 97 -3.99 -9.23 10.18
C LEU A 97 -3.11 -10.32 10.79
N HIS A 98 -2.45 -11.11 9.94
CA HIS A 98 -1.38 -11.98 10.42
C HIS A 98 -0.28 -11.13 11.08
N TRP A 99 0.30 -11.61 12.20
CA TRP A 99 1.24 -10.85 13.02
C TRP A 99 2.43 -10.27 12.22
N SER A 100 2.85 -10.97 11.16
CA SER A 100 3.94 -10.51 10.31
C SER A 100 3.61 -9.20 9.60
N ILE A 101 2.34 -8.95 9.28
CA ILE A 101 1.90 -7.68 8.67
C ILE A 101 1.96 -6.55 9.70
N TYR A 102 1.50 -6.76 10.94
CA TYR A 102 1.65 -5.76 11.99
C TYR A 102 3.12 -5.43 12.25
N TYR A 103 3.99 -6.45 12.29
CA TYR A 103 5.44 -6.25 12.38
C TYR A 103 5.98 -5.39 11.21
N LEU A 104 5.58 -5.68 9.98
CA LEU A 104 6.02 -4.92 8.81
C LEU A 104 5.47 -3.48 8.81
N ILE A 105 4.26 -3.25 9.32
CA ILE A 105 3.74 -1.90 9.55
C ILE A 105 4.61 -1.17 10.57
N CYS A 106 4.90 -1.79 11.72
CA CYS A 106 5.77 -1.19 12.73
C CYS A 106 7.17 -0.87 12.19
N LYS A 107 7.71 -1.72 11.32
CA LYS A 107 9.08 -1.61 10.81
C LYS A 107 9.21 -0.65 9.64
N PHE A 108 8.26 -0.67 8.71
CA PHE A 108 8.38 0.00 7.42
C PHE A 108 7.35 1.12 7.18
N ASP A 109 6.32 1.24 8.04
CA ASP A 109 5.12 2.04 7.74
C ASP A 109 4.61 1.74 6.32
N LEU A 110 4.35 0.45 6.10
CA LEU A 110 4.22 -0.20 4.80
C LEU A 110 3.25 0.51 3.83
N PHE A 111 2.02 0.81 4.26
CA PHE A 111 0.97 1.35 3.39
C PHE A 111 0.87 2.88 3.46
N GLY A 112 0.38 3.51 2.40
CA GLY A 112 0.09 4.95 2.38
C GLY A 112 1.30 5.87 2.14
N LYS A 113 2.50 5.31 1.94
CA LYS A 113 3.71 6.06 1.61
C LYS A 113 3.93 6.16 0.09
N ASN A 114 4.33 7.34 -0.38
CA ASN A 114 4.76 7.52 -1.78
C ASN A 114 6.12 6.84 -2.01
N LEU A 115 6.18 5.94 -2.99
CA LEU A 115 7.37 5.19 -3.38
C LEU A 115 8.19 5.87 -4.49
N ILE A 116 7.64 6.90 -5.14
CA ILE A 116 8.38 7.71 -6.12
C ILE A 116 9.38 8.61 -5.39
N ARG A 117 10.64 8.55 -5.81
CA ARG A 117 11.69 9.44 -5.29
C ARG A 117 11.71 10.72 -6.11
N ASN A 118 11.94 11.85 -5.44
CA ASN A 118 12.02 13.17 -6.08
C ASN A 118 10.83 13.45 -7.04
N PRO A 119 9.58 13.43 -6.53
CA PRO A 119 8.36 13.49 -7.35
C PRO A 119 8.10 14.86 -8.00
N SER A 120 8.73 15.93 -7.52
CA SER A 120 8.51 17.31 -8.01
C SER A 120 9.74 17.97 -8.63
N GLY A 121 10.92 17.35 -8.54
CA GLY A 121 12.16 17.91 -9.08
C GLY A 121 12.97 18.76 -8.09
N LYS A 122 12.66 18.72 -6.78
CA LYS A 122 13.49 19.38 -5.74
C LYS A 122 14.96 18.98 -5.80
N GLU A 123 15.24 17.73 -6.17
CA GLU A 123 16.61 17.22 -6.39
C GLU A 123 16.98 17.19 -7.87
N LYS A 124 16.48 18.16 -8.66
CA LYS A 124 16.61 18.20 -10.13
C LYS A 124 16.09 16.91 -10.75
N LEU A 125 16.85 16.25 -11.63
CA LEU A 125 16.48 14.97 -12.27
C LEU A 125 17.01 13.74 -11.51
N LYS A 126 17.54 13.90 -10.29
CA LYS A 126 18.04 12.77 -9.50
C LYS A 126 16.94 11.73 -9.27
N HIS A 127 17.34 10.46 -9.24
CA HIS A 127 16.49 9.26 -9.12
C HIS A 127 15.65 8.90 -10.35
N TRP A 128 15.54 9.78 -11.33
CA TRP A 128 14.89 9.48 -12.59
C TRP A 128 15.90 8.97 -13.62
N LYS A 129 15.57 7.86 -14.28
CA LYS A 129 16.30 7.40 -15.46
C LYS A 129 15.68 8.08 -16.68
N ILE A 130 16.45 8.92 -17.35
CA ILE A 130 16.00 9.60 -18.56
C ILE A 130 16.10 8.62 -19.72
N THR A 131 14.98 8.35 -20.40
CA THR A 131 14.92 7.45 -21.56
C THR A 131 14.89 8.22 -22.88
N GLN A 132 14.33 9.42 -22.88
CA GLN A 132 14.40 10.36 -24.00
C GLN A 132 14.61 11.78 -23.48
N ASN A 133 15.47 12.54 -24.15
CA ASN A 133 15.89 13.87 -23.70
C ASN A 133 16.14 14.80 -24.90
N ASN A 134 15.16 14.87 -25.80
CA ASN A 134 15.31 15.58 -27.07
C ASN A 134 15.07 17.10 -26.90
N GLY A 135 15.29 17.86 -27.98
CA GLY A 135 15.20 19.32 -27.96
C GLY A 135 16.19 19.92 -26.97
N ASP A 136 15.74 20.89 -26.17
CA ASP A 136 16.53 21.52 -25.12
C ASP A 136 16.54 20.73 -23.80
N LYS A 137 16.10 19.46 -23.86
CA LYS A 137 16.11 18.47 -22.78
C LYS A 137 15.07 18.75 -21.69
N TRP A 138 15.01 17.86 -20.71
CA TRP A 138 14.31 18.07 -19.45
C TRP A 138 14.95 19.21 -18.66
N ALA A 139 14.11 20.10 -18.13
CA ALA A 139 14.49 21.04 -17.08
C ALA A 139 13.59 20.91 -15.86
N VAL A 140 13.97 21.64 -14.81
CA VAL A 140 13.14 21.85 -13.61
C VAL A 140 12.96 23.34 -13.45
N GLU A 141 11.70 23.75 -13.30
CA GLU A 141 11.36 25.12 -12.96
C GLU A 141 11.05 25.22 -11.47
N SER A 142 11.49 26.30 -10.83
CA SER A 142 11.17 26.57 -9.42
C SER A 142 9.70 26.89 -9.21
N GLN A 143 9.05 27.43 -10.24
CA GLN A 143 7.61 27.68 -10.32
C GLN A 143 7.15 27.42 -11.76
N PRO A 144 5.90 27.01 -11.99
CA PRO A 144 5.44 26.62 -13.32
C PRO A 144 5.22 27.82 -14.24
N HIS A 145 6.28 28.24 -14.94
CA HIS A 145 6.26 29.46 -15.75
C HIS A 145 5.24 29.40 -16.88
N GLY A 146 4.29 30.33 -16.89
CA GLY A 146 3.25 30.39 -17.91
C GLY A 146 2.09 29.42 -17.69
N ALA A 147 2.03 28.72 -16.56
CA ALA A 147 0.84 28.02 -16.10
C ALA A 147 0.33 28.64 -14.79
N ASN A 148 -0.86 28.26 -14.35
CA ASN A 148 -1.38 28.67 -13.05
C ASN A 148 -0.53 28.06 -11.93
N PRO A 149 -0.56 28.63 -10.71
CA PRO A 149 0.06 28.00 -9.54
C PRO A 149 -0.46 26.58 -9.33
N ILE A 150 0.43 25.67 -8.89
CA ILE A 150 0.04 24.28 -8.56
C ILE A 150 -1.05 24.32 -7.47
N PRO A 151 -2.14 23.55 -7.59
CA PRO A 151 -3.24 23.60 -6.62
C PRO A 151 -2.84 23.06 -5.23
N GLY A 152 -3.59 23.49 -4.21
CA GLY A 152 -3.50 22.94 -2.85
C GLY A 152 -2.26 23.36 -2.07
N GLU A 153 -1.74 22.44 -1.25
CA GLU A 153 -0.54 22.62 -0.42
C GLU A 153 0.77 22.57 -1.23
N ASN A 154 0.66 22.24 -2.53
CA ASN A 154 1.79 22.02 -3.43
C ASN A 154 2.21 23.28 -4.21
N ARG A 155 1.63 24.46 -3.93
CA ARG A 155 1.83 25.72 -4.67
C ARG A 155 3.30 26.10 -4.87
N ASP A 156 4.13 25.85 -3.87
CA ASP A 156 5.55 26.24 -3.85
C ASP A 156 6.49 25.13 -4.33
N LEU A 157 5.95 24.01 -4.84
CA LEU A 157 6.77 22.93 -5.36
C LEU A 157 7.34 23.28 -6.74
N PRO A 158 8.58 22.85 -7.04
CA PRO A 158 9.06 22.87 -8.41
C PRO A 158 8.25 21.90 -9.29
N CYS A 159 8.44 22.03 -10.60
CA CYS A 159 7.94 21.06 -11.57
C CYS A 159 9.00 20.73 -12.61
N PHE A 160 8.90 19.52 -13.16
CA PHE A 160 9.63 19.16 -14.37
C PHE A 160 8.97 19.83 -15.58
N VAL A 161 9.76 20.18 -16.59
CA VAL A 161 9.24 20.72 -17.86
C VAL A 161 9.97 20.07 -19.04
N THR A 162 9.20 19.71 -20.07
CA THR A 162 9.69 19.12 -21.31
C THR A 162 9.94 20.19 -22.39
N SER A 163 10.65 19.81 -23.44
CA SER A 163 11.02 20.69 -24.55
C SER A 163 10.08 20.49 -25.77
N TYR A 164 10.53 20.86 -26.96
CA TYR A 164 9.78 20.78 -28.23
C TYR A 164 9.87 19.43 -28.95
N HIS A 165 10.65 18.50 -28.38
CA HIS A 165 10.70 17.11 -28.80
C HIS A 165 10.58 16.20 -27.59
N GLU A 166 10.28 14.94 -27.89
CA GLU A 166 9.92 13.93 -26.91
C GLU A 166 10.94 13.85 -25.76
N CYS A 167 10.44 14.05 -24.55
CA CYS A 167 11.21 13.96 -23.31
C CYS A 167 10.50 12.96 -22.41
N LEU A 168 11.16 11.85 -22.09
CA LEU A 168 10.61 10.76 -21.27
C LEU A 168 11.59 10.42 -20.13
N LYS A 169 11.04 10.15 -18.95
CA LYS A 169 11.82 9.65 -17.81
C LYS A 169 11.04 8.59 -17.05
N GLU A 170 11.77 7.68 -16.42
CA GLU A 170 11.21 6.52 -15.71
C GLU A 170 11.81 6.31 -14.32
N GLN A 171 11.03 5.71 -13.43
CA GLN A 171 11.49 5.05 -12.21
C GLN A 171 11.01 3.61 -12.21
N LEU A 172 11.92 2.69 -11.92
CA LEU A 172 11.61 1.28 -11.70
C LEU A 172 11.67 0.99 -10.20
N ILE A 173 10.50 0.77 -9.60
CA ILE A 173 10.34 0.55 -8.17
C ILE A 173 10.34 -0.95 -7.91
N LYS A 174 11.30 -1.45 -7.15
CA LYS A 174 11.28 -2.82 -6.61
C LYS A 174 10.49 -2.82 -5.30
N LEU A 175 9.35 -3.49 -5.28
CA LEU A 175 8.41 -3.42 -4.15
C LEU A 175 9.01 -4.03 -2.86
N ALA A 176 9.82 -5.08 -3.00
CA ALA A 176 10.49 -5.73 -1.87
C ALA A 176 11.42 -4.79 -1.08
N ASP A 177 12.03 -3.78 -1.73
CA ASP A 177 12.91 -2.81 -1.07
C ASP A 177 12.14 -1.90 -0.09
N TYR A 178 10.80 -1.89 -0.18
CA TYR A 178 9.89 -1.15 0.69
C TYR A 178 9.09 -2.05 1.65
N GLY A 179 9.47 -3.32 1.78
CA GLY A 179 8.83 -4.26 2.71
C GLY A 179 7.64 -5.03 2.12
N PHE A 180 7.28 -4.80 0.85
CA PHE A 180 6.24 -5.56 0.16
C PHE A 180 6.79 -6.89 -0.33
N THR A 181 6.67 -7.92 0.51
CA THR A 181 7.10 -9.27 0.20
C THR A 181 6.23 -9.90 -0.89
N SER A 182 6.70 -11.01 -1.47
CA SER A 182 5.95 -11.80 -2.45
C SER A 182 4.57 -12.22 -1.93
N SER A 183 4.51 -12.74 -0.70
CA SER A 183 3.25 -13.14 -0.05
C SER A 183 2.28 -11.97 0.08
N ILE A 184 2.76 -10.78 0.47
CA ILE A 184 1.90 -9.59 0.52
C ILE A 184 1.35 -9.25 -0.87
N MET A 185 2.21 -9.22 -1.89
CA MET A 185 1.80 -8.85 -3.24
C MET A 185 0.89 -9.89 -3.90
N ASP A 186 1.01 -11.17 -3.54
CA ASP A 186 0.28 -12.26 -4.17
C ASP A 186 -1.04 -12.58 -3.45
N GLU A 187 -1.06 -12.53 -2.11
CA GLU A 187 -2.21 -12.89 -1.29
C GLU A 187 -3.07 -11.68 -0.91
N ILE A 188 -2.45 -10.60 -0.44
CA ILE A 188 -3.19 -9.38 -0.05
C ILE A 188 -3.54 -8.54 -1.28
N GLN A 189 -2.66 -8.54 -2.29
CA GLN A 189 -2.78 -7.71 -3.50
C GLN A 189 -3.16 -6.24 -3.17
N PRO A 190 -2.30 -5.50 -2.44
CA PRO A 190 -2.61 -4.12 -2.06
C PRO A 190 -2.96 -3.26 -3.26
N ILE A 191 -3.90 -2.32 -3.10
CA ILE A 191 -4.29 -1.40 -4.15
C ILE A 191 -3.06 -0.54 -4.51
N ILE A 192 -2.59 -0.62 -5.75
CA ILE A 192 -1.49 0.21 -6.23
C ILE A 192 -2.12 1.45 -6.86
N ARG A 193 -2.08 2.57 -6.14
CA ARG A 193 -2.59 3.85 -6.61
C ARG A 193 -1.46 4.68 -7.20
N ILE A 194 -1.69 5.22 -8.39
CA ILE A 194 -0.80 6.18 -9.04
C ILE A 194 -1.51 7.51 -9.22
N GLN A 195 -0.80 8.61 -8.98
CA GLN A 195 -1.34 9.96 -9.17
C GLN A 195 -0.25 10.91 -9.66
N GLU A 196 -0.61 11.91 -10.45
CA GLU A 196 0.29 12.96 -10.93
C GLU A 196 -0.49 14.19 -11.38
N LEU A 197 0.17 15.35 -11.30
CA LEU A 197 -0.32 16.61 -11.84
C LEU A 197 0.47 16.99 -13.09
N TYR A 198 -0.24 17.44 -14.13
CA TYR A 198 0.37 17.95 -15.35
C TYR A 198 -0.35 19.21 -15.84
N SER A 199 0.37 20.05 -16.59
CA SER A 199 -0.14 21.30 -17.15
C SER A 199 0.66 21.71 -18.40
N SER A 200 0.28 22.83 -19.00
CA SER A 200 0.91 23.44 -20.18
C SER A 200 0.85 24.96 -20.07
N ARG A 201 1.58 25.66 -20.94
CA ARG A 201 1.66 27.12 -20.89
C ARG A 201 0.46 27.79 -21.55
N PHE A 202 0.21 29.04 -21.19
CA PHE A 202 -0.79 29.90 -21.85
C PHE A 202 -0.52 30.08 -23.35
N ASP A 203 0.76 30.27 -23.71
CA ASP A 203 1.22 30.61 -25.06
C ASP A 203 1.53 29.38 -25.92
N CYS A 204 1.56 28.17 -25.33
CA CYS A 204 1.82 26.94 -26.07
C CYS A 204 1.13 25.73 -25.46
N GLY A 205 0.45 24.96 -26.31
CA GLY A 205 -0.05 23.64 -25.95
C GLY A 205 1.09 22.65 -25.77
N ALA A 206 0.79 21.54 -25.11
CA ALA A 206 1.74 20.44 -24.92
C ALA A 206 1.01 19.10 -24.97
N MET A 207 1.77 18.07 -25.35
CA MET A 207 1.38 16.68 -25.24
C MET A 207 1.97 16.12 -23.95
N TYR A 208 1.14 15.42 -23.18
CA TYR A 208 1.49 14.71 -21.96
C TYR A 208 1.33 13.20 -22.15
N HIS A 209 2.25 12.43 -21.57
CA HIS A 209 2.27 10.98 -21.63
C HIS A 209 2.49 10.40 -20.24
N ILE A 210 1.74 9.36 -19.88
CA ILE A 210 2.02 8.50 -18.74
C ILE A 210 1.78 7.03 -19.08
N HIS A 211 2.74 6.21 -18.69
CA HIS A 211 2.78 4.78 -18.91
C HIS A 211 3.28 4.09 -17.64
N VAL A 212 2.39 3.33 -16.99
CA VAL A 212 2.71 2.59 -15.76
C VAL A 212 2.50 1.10 -15.99
N LEU A 213 3.53 0.29 -15.69
CA LEU A 213 3.47 -1.16 -15.78
C LEU A 213 3.65 -1.81 -14.41
N LEU A 214 2.83 -2.82 -14.13
CA LEU A 214 3.07 -3.80 -13.08
C LEU A 214 3.80 -5.00 -13.71
N LEU A 215 5.00 -5.30 -13.21
CA LEU A 215 5.90 -6.28 -13.80
C LEU A 215 6.21 -7.42 -12.82
N ASP A 216 6.51 -8.58 -13.38
CA ASP A 216 6.97 -9.76 -12.65
C ASP A 216 8.43 -9.64 -12.17
N GLU A 217 8.90 -10.65 -11.42
CA GLU A 217 10.27 -10.69 -10.85
C GLU A 217 11.35 -10.51 -11.92
N LYS A 218 11.15 -11.09 -13.11
CA LYS A 218 12.09 -11.03 -14.23
C LYS A 218 11.99 -9.75 -15.06
N LYS A 219 10.92 -8.97 -14.88
CA LYS A 219 10.57 -7.78 -15.69
C LYS A 219 10.26 -8.13 -17.15
N GLU A 220 9.85 -9.37 -17.40
CA GLU A 220 9.54 -9.89 -18.73
C GLU A 220 8.04 -9.92 -18.98
N LYS A 221 7.24 -10.16 -17.93
CA LYS A 221 5.77 -10.19 -18.02
C LYS A 221 5.17 -8.91 -17.49
N VAL A 222 4.34 -8.28 -18.33
CA VAL A 222 3.42 -7.21 -17.90
C VAL A 222 2.17 -7.87 -17.33
N ILE A 223 1.94 -7.67 -16.03
CA ILE A 223 0.79 -8.22 -15.31
C ILE A 223 -0.42 -7.29 -15.46
N ALA A 224 -0.19 -5.99 -15.31
CA ALA A 224 -1.18 -4.96 -15.59
C ALA A 224 -0.50 -3.71 -16.12
N LYS A 225 -1.25 -2.86 -16.81
CA LYS A 225 -0.76 -1.61 -17.38
C LYS A 225 -1.80 -0.49 -17.31
N PHE A 226 -1.31 0.73 -17.23
CA PHE A 226 -2.09 1.95 -17.39
C PHE A 226 -1.35 2.86 -18.37
N ASP A 227 -2.09 3.31 -19.39
CA ASP A 227 -1.63 4.15 -20.48
C ASP A 227 -2.55 5.38 -20.55
N LYS A 228 -1.98 6.58 -20.58
CA LYS A 228 -2.72 7.79 -20.95
C LYS A 228 -1.81 8.74 -21.72
N ASP A 229 -2.28 9.11 -22.90
CA ASP A 229 -1.75 10.22 -23.70
C ASP A 229 -2.79 11.33 -23.72
N ASP A 230 -2.39 12.55 -23.42
CA ASP A 230 -3.26 13.72 -23.41
C ASP A 230 -2.66 14.84 -24.25
N VAL A 231 -3.42 15.30 -25.25
CA VAL A 231 -3.02 16.32 -26.23
C VAL A 231 -3.92 17.54 -26.22
N GLU A 232 -5.10 17.44 -25.61
CA GLU A 232 -6.18 18.44 -25.69
C GLU A 232 -6.73 18.72 -24.29
N TYR A 233 -5.85 19.19 -23.41
CA TYR A 233 -6.23 19.62 -22.07
C TYR A 233 -6.13 21.14 -21.92
N ASP A 234 -6.96 21.69 -21.02
CA ASP A 234 -7.02 23.13 -20.78
C ASP A 234 -5.63 23.66 -20.40
N ARG A 235 -5.16 24.63 -21.17
CA ARG A 235 -3.89 25.31 -20.93
C ARG A 235 -3.91 26.04 -19.60
N MET A 236 -2.74 26.20 -19.00
CA MET A 236 -2.51 26.84 -17.70
C MET A 236 -3.10 26.10 -16.50
N GLU A 237 -4.20 25.37 -16.66
CA GLU A 237 -4.82 24.60 -15.59
C GLU A 237 -4.02 23.33 -15.29
N TRP A 238 -4.05 22.95 -14.01
CA TRP A 238 -3.44 21.71 -13.55
C TRP A 238 -4.46 20.59 -13.59
N HIS A 239 -4.13 19.55 -14.32
CA HIS A 239 -4.94 18.36 -14.45
C HIS A 239 -4.34 17.24 -13.61
N GLN A 240 -5.20 16.47 -12.96
CA GLN A 240 -4.77 15.30 -12.20
C GLN A 240 -5.07 14.02 -12.97
N VAL A 241 -4.05 13.20 -13.15
CA VAL A 241 -4.23 11.78 -13.50
C VAL A 241 -4.23 10.95 -12.22
N SER A 242 -5.15 9.99 -12.12
CA SER A 242 -5.24 9.06 -11.00
C SER A 242 -5.73 7.71 -11.51
N HIS A 243 -5.06 6.63 -11.10
CA HIS A 243 -5.47 5.27 -11.43
C HIS A 243 -5.16 4.32 -10.27
N GLU A 244 -5.99 3.30 -10.10
CA GLU A 244 -5.83 2.27 -9.07
C GLU A 244 -5.83 0.89 -9.72
N PHE A 245 -4.72 0.17 -9.58
CA PHE A 245 -4.67 -1.24 -9.91
C PHE A 245 -5.23 -2.04 -8.72
N LYS A 246 -6.30 -2.78 -8.96
CA LYS A 246 -6.96 -3.70 -8.02
C LYS A 246 -7.02 -5.08 -8.66
N ASN A 247 -7.02 -6.13 -7.85
CA ASN A 247 -7.24 -7.51 -8.31
C ASN A 247 -6.37 -7.88 -9.51
N TYR A 248 -5.10 -7.42 -9.51
CA TYR A 248 -4.17 -7.60 -10.62
C TYR A 248 -3.58 -9.02 -10.69
N GLY A 249 -3.94 -9.89 -9.72
CA GLY A 249 -3.45 -11.25 -9.63
C GLY A 249 -2.02 -11.34 -9.08
N PRO A 250 -1.55 -12.56 -8.79
CA PRO A 250 -0.24 -12.76 -8.20
C PRO A 250 0.90 -12.48 -9.20
N GLY A 251 2.09 -12.22 -8.66
CA GLY A 251 3.35 -12.14 -9.39
C GLY A 251 3.93 -10.74 -9.52
N VAL A 252 3.24 -9.69 -9.08
CA VAL A 252 3.75 -8.31 -9.18
C VAL A 252 4.92 -8.10 -8.23
N ARG A 253 6.04 -7.62 -8.77
CA ARG A 253 7.28 -7.36 -8.03
C ARG A 253 7.88 -5.99 -8.30
N TYR A 254 7.59 -5.43 -9.46
CA TYR A 254 8.03 -4.09 -9.82
C TYR A 254 6.89 -3.22 -10.34
N VAL A 255 7.00 -1.92 -10.08
CA VAL A 255 6.22 -0.88 -10.74
C VAL A 255 7.17 -0.08 -11.61
N LYS A 256 6.96 -0.08 -12.93
CA LYS A 256 7.66 0.79 -13.86
C LYS A 256 6.78 2.01 -14.12
N TYR A 257 7.22 3.17 -13.65
CA TYR A 257 6.51 4.44 -13.79
C TYR A 257 7.25 5.30 -14.82
N CYS A 258 6.65 5.53 -15.98
CA CYS A 258 7.21 6.34 -17.06
C CYS A 258 6.24 7.47 -17.42
N HIS A 259 6.77 8.64 -17.67
CA HIS A 259 5.97 9.77 -18.13
C HIS A 259 6.81 10.77 -18.93
N GLY A 260 6.15 11.72 -19.54
CA GLY A 260 6.80 12.77 -20.27
C GLY A 260 5.88 13.55 -21.18
N GLY A 261 6.45 14.06 -22.27
CA GLY A 261 5.74 14.97 -23.14
C GLY A 261 6.65 15.75 -24.06
N ARG A 262 6.02 16.67 -24.78
CA ARG A 262 6.63 17.65 -25.68
C ARG A 262 5.67 18.80 -25.91
N ASP A 263 6.15 19.91 -26.47
CA ASP A 263 5.27 20.97 -26.96
C ASP A 263 4.50 20.57 -28.24
N THR A 264 3.56 21.40 -28.65
CA THR A 264 2.81 21.21 -29.91
C THR A 264 3.17 22.20 -31.02
N GLN A 265 4.06 23.17 -30.76
CA GLN A 265 4.42 24.24 -31.70
C GLN A 265 5.86 24.19 -32.20
N PHE A 266 6.67 23.24 -31.71
CA PHE A 266 8.07 23.10 -32.03
C PHE A 266 8.91 24.35 -31.69
N TRP A 267 8.65 24.98 -30.54
CA TRP A 267 9.33 26.19 -30.11
C TRP A 267 10.54 25.86 -29.24
N ALA A 268 11.71 26.37 -29.66
CA ALA A 268 12.94 26.22 -28.89
C ALA A 268 12.74 26.68 -27.43
N GLY A 269 13.30 25.93 -26.47
CA GLY A 269 13.09 26.11 -25.04
C GLY A 269 12.19 25.06 -24.41
N HIS A 270 11.53 25.45 -23.32
CA HIS A 270 10.77 24.57 -22.43
C HIS A 270 9.28 24.93 -22.46
N TYR A 271 8.68 24.75 -23.64
CA TYR A 271 7.26 25.03 -23.89
C TYR A 271 6.37 23.78 -23.79
N GLY A 272 6.96 22.62 -23.50
CA GLY A 272 6.23 21.35 -23.39
C GLY A 272 5.48 21.18 -22.06
N ALA A 273 5.06 19.94 -21.80
CA ALA A 273 4.31 19.56 -20.62
C ALA A 273 5.11 19.87 -19.34
N LYS A 274 4.40 20.42 -18.35
CA LYS A 274 4.86 20.62 -16.98
C LYS A 274 4.30 19.51 -16.12
N ILE A 275 5.13 18.91 -15.27
CA ILE A 275 4.76 17.71 -14.51
C ILE A 275 5.27 17.78 -13.07
N THR A 276 4.43 17.45 -12.09
CA THR A 276 4.82 17.41 -10.67
C THR A 276 3.92 16.48 -9.86
N GLY A 277 4.29 16.23 -8.60
CA GLY A 277 3.46 15.48 -7.66
C GLY A 277 3.30 14.00 -8.00
N SER A 278 4.20 13.42 -8.79
CA SER A 278 4.17 11.99 -9.15
C SER A 278 4.14 11.11 -7.91
N SER A 279 3.25 10.12 -7.89
CA SER A 279 3.16 9.20 -6.77
C SER A 279 2.79 7.78 -7.18
N VAL A 280 3.36 6.84 -6.43
CA VAL A 280 2.97 5.42 -6.40
C VAL A 280 2.79 5.09 -4.93
N THR A 281 1.57 4.76 -4.52
CA THR A 281 1.23 4.45 -3.13
C THR A 281 0.49 3.12 -3.08
N LEU A 282 0.88 2.23 -2.18
CA LEU A 282 0.14 0.99 -1.94
C LEU A 282 -0.78 1.19 -0.74
N LEU A 283 -2.04 0.83 -0.89
CA LEU A 283 -3.07 0.92 0.15
C LEU A 283 -3.53 -0.48 0.53
N TYR A 284 -3.78 -0.68 1.82
CA TYR A 284 -4.41 -1.93 2.26
C TYR A 284 -5.83 -1.99 1.69
N PRO A 285 -6.22 -3.10 1.03
CA PRO A 285 -7.55 -3.23 0.44
C PRO A 285 -8.60 -3.30 1.56
N PRO A 286 -9.72 -2.57 1.45
CA PRO A 286 -10.80 -2.73 2.42
C PRO A 286 -11.29 -4.19 2.39
N PRO A 287 -11.72 -4.75 3.54
CA PRO A 287 -12.41 -6.05 3.55
C PRO A 287 -13.59 -6.01 2.58
N GLU A 288 -13.84 -7.11 1.86
CA GLU A 288 -15.08 -7.23 1.09
C GLU A 288 -16.26 -7.11 2.06
N GLU A 289 -17.18 -6.19 1.80
CA GLU A 289 -18.44 -6.13 2.53
C GLU A 289 -19.20 -7.41 2.18
N SER A 290 -19.45 -8.26 3.19
CA SER A 290 -20.40 -9.35 3.04
C SER A 290 -21.75 -8.72 2.66
N PRO A 291 -22.46 -9.20 1.63
CA PRO A 291 -23.83 -8.77 1.42
C PRO A 291 -24.58 -8.99 2.72
N GLU A 292 -25.21 -7.92 3.24
CA GLU A 292 -26.09 -7.99 4.39
C GLU A 292 -27.11 -9.11 4.10
N GLU A 293 -27.17 -10.13 4.97
CA GLU A 293 -28.31 -11.04 4.97
C GLU A 293 -29.53 -10.15 5.23
N GLU A 294 -30.31 -9.85 4.18
CA GLU A 294 -31.65 -9.31 4.36
C GLU A 294 -32.38 -10.33 5.22
N ASP A 295 -32.57 -10.00 6.50
CA ASP A 295 -33.48 -10.72 7.38
C ASP A 295 -34.85 -10.72 6.68
N GLU A 296 -35.21 -11.82 6.01
CA GLU A 296 -36.57 -12.08 5.56
C GLU A 296 -37.46 -12.03 6.80
N ILE A 297 -38.12 -10.89 7.00
CA ILE A 297 -39.22 -10.77 7.94
C ILE A 297 -40.32 -11.68 7.41
N ASP A 298 -40.44 -12.86 8.02
CA ASP A 298 -41.55 -13.77 7.84
C ASP A 298 -42.83 -13.12 8.38
N ASP A 299 -43.55 -12.44 7.50
CA ASP A 299 -44.84 -11.79 7.77
C ASP A 299 -46.00 -12.80 7.91
N SER A 300 -45.75 -14.10 8.09
CA SER A 300 -46.81 -15.12 8.21
C SER A 300 -47.49 -15.18 9.59
N ALA A 301 -47.39 -14.16 10.45
CA ALA A 301 -47.95 -14.17 11.81
C ALA A 301 -49.07 -13.14 12.06
N LEU A 302 -49.73 -12.64 11.02
CA LEU A 302 -50.90 -11.74 11.16
C LEU A 302 -52.14 -12.25 10.42
N GLU A 303 -52.55 -13.51 10.65
CA GLU A 303 -53.95 -13.91 10.52
C GLU A 303 -54.33 -14.91 11.63
N THR A 304 -54.84 -14.38 12.74
CA THR A 304 -55.79 -15.06 13.65
C THR A 304 -56.80 -14.06 14.17
#